data_AF-A0A7S2IK78-F1
#
_entry.id   AF-A0A7S2IK78-F1
#
_cell.length_a   1.000
_cell.length_b   1.000
_cell.length_c   1.000
_cell.angle_alpha   90.00
_cell.angle_beta   90.00
_cell.angle_gamma   90.00
#
_symmetry.space_group_name_H-M   'P 1'
#
loop_
_entity.id
_entity.type
_entity.pdbx_description
1 polymer ?
#
loop_
_entity_poly.entity_id
_entity_poly.type
_entity_poly.pdbx_seq_one_letter_code
_entity_poly.pdbx_strand_id
1 'polypeptide(L)'
;MALYASRFVEKYAPQTVVWVGGANDFYASQEPKDIVEYFRAGAAAIPNSTRIIYMGTKPELVSVPFYGGYLEYNQLMKAHAAGTPNVVYVNNWDDMQADGMYHWDGLHLSQEGYDLWNCKVNALLRPELSLADARRLAMNMSEVCPIANRAPATRASRLR
;
A
#
# COMPACT_ATOMS: atom_id res chain seq x y z
N MET A 1 3.43 15.04 0.65
CA MET A 1 3.92 15.12 -0.75
C MET A 1 3.64 16.47 -1.41
N ALA A 2 2.46 17.07 -1.26
CA ALA A 2 2.11 18.35 -1.92
C ALA A 2 3.17 19.47 -1.75
N LEU A 3 3.73 19.61 -0.55
CA LEU A 3 4.78 20.60 -0.24
C LEU A 3 6.20 20.20 -0.66
N TYR A 4 6.39 18.94 -1.06
CA TYR A 4 7.71 18.33 -1.26
C TYR A 4 7.96 17.86 -2.70
N ALA A 5 6.94 17.85 -3.55
CA ALA A 5 7.05 17.36 -4.93
C ALA A 5 8.15 18.09 -5.71
N SER A 6 8.32 19.40 -5.54
CA SER A 6 9.40 20.15 -6.20
C SER A 6 10.80 19.72 -5.75
N ARG A 7 10.96 19.33 -4.48
CA ARG A 7 12.27 18.91 -3.93
C ARG A 7 12.70 17.51 -4.36
N PHE A 8 11.74 16.65 -4.69
CA PHE A 8 12.00 15.24 -5.00
C PHE A 8 11.58 14.87 -6.42
N VAL A 9 10.32 15.10 -6.78
CA VAL A 9 9.75 14.65 -8.05
C VAL A 9 10.22 15.52 -9.21
N GLU A 10 10.18 16.85 -9.09
CA GLU A 10 10.73 17.72 -10.14
C GLU A 10 12.24 17.58 -10.24
N LYS A 11 12.94 17.50 -9.11
CA LYS A 11 14.41 17.38 -9.06
C LYS A 11 14.93 16.09 -9.70
N TYR A 12 14.32 14.95 -9.40
CA TYR A 12 14.82 13.63 -9.82
C TYR A 12 14.05 13.05 -11.02
N ALA A 13 12.94 13.68 -11.43
CA ALA A 13 12.09 13.27 -12.55
C ALA A 13 11.84 11.74 -12.62
N PRO A 14 11.35 11.11 -11.52
CA PRO A 14 11.23 9.67 -11.47
C PRO A 14 10.15 9.17 -12.44
N GLN A 15 10.39 8.02 -13.06
CA GLN A 15 9.36 7.31 -13.83
C GLN A 15 8.26 6.75 -12.91
N THR A 16 8.60 6.40 -11.67
CA THR A 16 7.67 5.83 -10.69
C THR A 16 8.01 6.29 -9.28
N VAL A 17 6.97 6.58 -8.51
CA VAL A 17 7.02 6.83 -7.06
C VAL A 17 6.29 5.69 -6.37
N VAL A 18 6.99 4.98 -5.48
CA VAL A 18 6.35 4.06 -4.53
C VAL A 18 6.00 4.87 -3.28
N TRP A 19 4.70 5.02 -3.02
CA TRP A 19 4.20 5.77 -1.87
C TRP A 19 3.72 4.81 -0.79
N VAL A 20 4.40 4.87 0.35
CA VAL A 20 4.06 4.16 1.59
C VAL A 20 3.71 5.19 2.66
N GLY A 21 2.47 5.17 3.15
CA GLY A 21 1.99 6.14 4.16
C GLY A 21 0.50 5.97 4.43
N GLY A 22 -0.09 6.78 5.31
CA GLY A 22 -1.51 6.72 5.69
C GLY A 22 -1.76 6.00 7.01
N ALA A 23 -1.08 4.88 7.27
CA ALA A 23 -1.24 4.12 8.53
C ALA A 23 -0.85 4.94 9.77
N ASN A 24 0.25 5.71 9.66
CA ASN A 24 0.78 6.53 10.77
C ASN A 24 -0.13 7.72 11.11
N ASP A 25 -0.92 8.21 10.15
CA ASP A 25 -1.79 9.37 10.31
C ASP A 25 -2.89 9.14 11.36
N PHE A 26 -3.30 7.88 11.56
CA PHE A 26 -4.26 7.49 12.59
C PHE A 26 -3.72 7.66 14.02
N TYR A 27 -2.40 7.62 14.23
CA TYR A 27 -1.80 7.94 15.53
C TYR A 27 -1.90 9.44 15.86
N ALA A 28 -2.12 10.28 14.85
CA ALA A 28 -2.41 11.71 15.03
C ALA A 28 -3.93 12.00 15.08
N SER A 29 -4.76 10.97 15.28
CA SER A 29 -6.23 11.07 15.32
C SER A 29 -6.85 11.68 14.06
N GLN A 30 -6.26 11.43 12.89
CA GLN A 30 -6.84 11.86 11.62
C GLN A 30 -7.96 10.91 11.17
N GLU A 31 -9.01 11.48 10.59
CA GLU A 31 -10.10 10.72 9.98
C GLU A 31 -9.69 10.19 8.60
N PRO A 32 -10.18 9.01 8.16
CA PRO A 32 -9.86 8.42 6.86
C PRO A 32 -9.99 9.38 5.67
N LYS A 33 -11.04 10.23 5.68
CA LYS A 33 -11.33 11.17 4.61
C LYS A 33 -10.27 12.26 4.50
N ASP A 34 -9.79 12.78 5.63
CA ASP A 34 -8.75 13.81 5.66
C ASP A 34 -7.43 13.27 5.13
N ILE A 35 -7.07 12.04 5.51
CA ILE A 35 -5.87 11.36 5.01
C ILE A 35 -5.93 11.20 3.48
N VAL A 36 -7.09 10.82 2.93
CA VAL A 36 -7.31 10.72 1.48
C VAL A 36 -7.19 12.08 0.79
N GLU A 37 -7.71 13.16 1.39
CA GLU A 37 -7.54 14.51 0.83
C GLU A 37 -6.07 14.94 0.80
N TYR A 38 -5.29 14.65 1.83
CA TYR A 38 -3.84 14.90 1.82
C TYR A 38 -3.12 14.07 0.74
N PHE A 39 -3.54 12.83 0.53
CA PHE A 39 -3.04 12.02 -0.58
C PHE A 39 -3.39 12.67 -1.92
N ARG A 40 -4.66 13.05 -2.14
CA ARG A 40 -5.14 13.69 -3.38
C ARG A 40 -4.33 14.92 -3.72
N ALA A 41 -4.15 15.82 -2.76
CA ALA A 41 -3.35 17.03 -2.93
C ALA A 41 -1.88 16.69 -3.29
N GLY A 42 -1.33 15.65 -2.67
CA GLY A 42 0.02 15.20 -2.95
C GLY A 42 0.19 14.50 -4.30
N ALA A 43 -0.78 13.70 -4.73
CA ALA A 43 -0.79 13.04 -6.03
C ALA A 43 -0.98 14.05 -7.17
N ALA A 44 -1.80 15.09 -6.96
CA ALA A 44 -1.98 16.19 -7.91
C ALA A 44 -0.69 17.01 -8.14
N ALA A 45 0.21 17.02 -7.16
CA ALA A 45 1.52 17.66 -7.28
C ALA A 45 2.56 16.78 -8.03
N ILE A 46 2.22 15.54 -8.37
CA ILE A 46 3.08 14.62 -9.13
C ILE A 46 2.64 14.64 -10.60
N PRO A 47 3.56 14.82 -11.57
CA PRO A 47 3.21 14.79 -12.99
C PRO A 47 2.52 13.48 -13.39
N ASN A 48 1.52 13.56 -14.29
CA ASN A 48 0.81 12.38 -14.80
C ASN A 48 1.74 11.38 -15.54
N SER A 49 2.92 11.82 -15.99
CA SER A 49 3.94 10.96 -16.58
C SER A 49 4.68 10.10 -15.55
N THR A 50 4.64 10.47 -14.26
CA THR A 50 5.18 9.69 -13.16
C THR A 50 4.08 8.79 -12.60
N ARG A 51 4.29 7.47 -12.66
CA ARG A 51 3.40 6.50 -12.02
C ARG A 51 3.49 6.60 -10.50
N ILE A 52 2.37 6.49 -9.82
CA ILE A 52 2.31 6.35 -8.37
C ILE A 52 1.84 4.93 -8.04
N ILE A 53 2.69 4.15 -7.38
CA ILE A 53 2.31 2.87 -6.77
C ILE A 53 2.00 3.19 -5.31
N TYR A 54 0.73 3.24 -4.96
CA TYR A 54 0.31 3.45 -3.59
C TYR A 54 0.14 2.10 -2.87
N MET A 55 0.92 1.90 -1.83
CA MET A 55 0.89 0.69 -1.01
C MET A 55 -0.14 0.89 0.10
N GLY A 56 -1.29 0.21 0.01
CA GLY A 56 -2.35 0.27 1.02
C GLY A 56 -1.86 -0.17 2.40
N THR A 57 -2.64 0.14 3.45
CA THR A 57 -2.24 -0.21 4.82
C THR A 57 -2.15 -1.71 5.00
N LYS A 58 -1.27 -2.15 5.91
CA LYS A 58 -1.09 -3.55 6.28
C LYS A 58 -1.68 -3.77 7.68
N PRO A 59 -2.19 -4.96 8.00
CA PRO A 59 -2.82 -5.27 9.29
C PRO A 59 -1.75 -5.56 10.35
N GLU A 60 -0.92 -4.56 10.69
CA GLU A 60 0.07 -4.74 11.74
C GLU A 60 -0.55 -4.77 13.14
N LEU A 61 -0.12 -5.72 13.97
CA LEU A 61 -0.75 -6.04 15.25
C LEU A 61 -0.77 -4.86 16.22
N VAL A 62 0.20 -3.95 16.12
CA VAL A 62 0.26 -2.75 16.98
C VAL A 62 -0.80 -1.70 16.65
N SER A 63 -1.46 -1.79 15.49
CA SER A 63 -2.47 -0.82 15.02
C SER A 63 -3.90 -1.36 15.04
N VAL A 64 -4.15 -2.49 15.74
CA VAL A 64 -5.50 -3.09 15.90
C VAL A 64 -6.61 -2.08 16.22
N PRO A 65 -6.43 -1.09 17.13
CA PRO A 65 -7.45 -0.08 17.40
C PRO A 65 -7.87 0.76 16.18
N PHE A 66 -7.02 0.87 15.16
CA PHE A 66 -7.25 1.69 13.96
C PHE A 66 -7.75 0.89 12.75
N TYR A 67 -7.91 -0.44 12.88
CA TYR A 67 -8.27 -1.32 11.76
C TYR A 67 -9.56 -0.91 11.05
N GLY A 68 -10.58 -0.45 11.79
CA GLY A 68 -11.81 0.07 11.17
C GLY A 68 -11.55 1.27 10.26
N GLY A 69 -10.73 2.22 10.72
CA GLY A 69 -10.31 3.37 9.93
C GLY A 69 -9.43 2.99 8.74
N TYR A 70 -8.54 2.00 8.90
CA TYR A 70 -7.71 1.48 7.80
C TYR A 70 -8.55 0.89 6.68
N LEU A 71 -9.61 0.14 7.00
CA LEU A 71 -10.51 -0.44 6.02
C LEU A 71 -11.27 0.63 5.24
N GLU A 72 -11.82 1.64 5.92
CA GLU A 72 -12.47 2.78 5.25
C GLU A 72 -11.48 3.54 4.36
N TYR A 73 -10.30 3.86 4.90
CA TYR A 73 -9.23 4.54 4.19
C TYR A 73 -8.79 3.77 2.93
N ASN A 74 -8.56 2.47 3.04
CA ASN A 74 -8.17 1.60 1.92
C ASN A 74 -9.26 1.56 0.83
N GLN A 75 -10.54 1.52 1.21
CA GLN A 75 -11.65 1.58 0.26
C GLN A 75 -11.68 2.91 -0.50
N LEU A 76 -11.55 4.03 0.21
CA LEU A 76 -11.50 5.36 -0.38
C LEU A 76 -10.28 5.54 -1.31
N MET A 77 -9.12 5.02 -0.90
CA MET A 77 -7.89 5.03 -1.70
C MET A 77 -8.01 4.18 -2.96
N LYS A 78 -8.61 2.98 -2.86
CA LYS A 78 -8.89 2.13 -4.02
C LYS A 78 -9.83 2.81 -5.00
N ALA A 79 -10.90 3.45 -4.52
CA ALA A 79 -11.83 4.21 -5.35
C ALA A 79 -11.15 5.41 -6.03
N HIS A 80 -10.34 6.17 -5.29
CA HIS A 80 -9.57 7.28 -5.86
C HIS A 80 -8.60 6.81 -6.95
N ALA A 81 -7.82 5.75 -6.69
CA ALA A 81 -6.87 5.20 -7.64
C ALA A 81 -7.51 4.73 -8.96
N ALA A 82 -8.77 4.26 -8.93
CA ALA A 82 -9.50 3.88 -10.13
C ALA A 82 -9.81 5.09 -11.04
N GLY A 83 -10.02 6.28 -10.47
CA GLY A 83 -10.31 7.51 -11.19
C GLY A 83 -9.08 8.36 -11.54
N THR A 84 -7.94 8.14 -10.89
CA THR A 84 -6.77 9.03 -11.04
C THR A 84 -5.80 8.55 -12.13
N PRO A 85 -5.40 9.39 -13.11
CA PRO A 85 -4.69 8.93 -14.32
C PRO A 85 -3.35 8.23 -14.16
N ASN A 86 -2.66 8.33 -13.03
CA ASN A 86 -1.31 7.77 -12.85
C ASN A 86 -1.17 6.93 -11.56
N VAL A 87 -2.27 6.60 -10.88
CA VAL A 87 -2.24 5.89 -9.60
C VAL A 87 -2.60 4.41 -9.79
N VAL A 88 -1.80 3.55 -9.16
CA VAL A 88 -2.02 2.12 -8.98
C VAL A 88 -2.13 1.86 -7.48
N TYR A 89 -3.27 1.32 -7.03
CA TYR A 89 -3.46 0.90 -5.64
C TYR A 89 -3.05 -0.56 -5.47
N VAL A 90 -2.23 -0.85 -4.46
CA VAL A 90 -1.82 -2.21 -4.09
C VAL A 90 -2.49 -2.59 -2.77
N ASN A 91 -3.22 -3.71 -2.78
CA ASN A 91 -3.84 -4.24 -1.57
C ASN A 91 -2.80 -4.96 -0.71
N ASN A 92 -2.44 -4.40 0.43
CA ASN A 92 -1.63 -5.11 1.44
C ASN A 92 -2.48 -5.68 2.56
N TRP A 93 -3.68 -5.13 2.75
CA TRP A 93 -4.54 -5.48 3.87
C TRP A 93 -4.85 -6.97 3.87
N ASP A 94 -5.44 -7.46 2.78
CA ASP A 94 -5.86 -8.87 2.68
C ASP A 94 -4.66 -9.81 2.57
N ASP A 95 -3.68 -9.44 1.75
CA ASP A 95 -2.53 -10.28 1.41
C ASP A 95 -1.55 -10.49 2.57
N MET A 96 -1.61 -9.65 3.62
CA MET A 96 -0.69 -9.70 4.77
C MET A 96 -1.39 -10.08 6.08
N GLN A 97 -2.55 -10.74 6.00
CA GLN A 97 -3.24 -11.28 7.19
C GLN A 97 -2.68 -12.62 7.67
N ALA A 98 -1.86 -13.31 6.84
CA ALA A 98 -1.31 -14.61 7.19
C ALA A 98 -0.34 -14.54 8.38
N ASP A 99 -0.26 -15.64 9.12
CA ASP A 99 0.73 -15.79 10.18
C ASP A 99 2.15 -15.70 9.61
N GLY A 100 3.08 -15.18 10.42
CA GLY A 100 4.47 -15.04 10.02
C GLY A 100 4.77 -13.82 9.15
N MET A 101 3.78 -12.99 8.78
CA MET A 101 4.00 -11.75 8.01
C MET A 101 4.75 -10.66 8.78
N TYR A 102 4.69 -10.70 10.11
CA TYR A 102 5.26 -9.67 10.98
C TYR A 102 6.36 -10.26 11.88
N HIS A 103 7.29 -9.38 12.25
CA HIS A 103 8.28 -9.66 13.28
C HIS A 103 7.65 -9.69 14.68
N TRP A 104 8.44 -10.01 15.71
CA TRP A 104 7.93 -10.16 17.08
C TRP A 104 7.36 -8.87 17.67
N ASP A 105 7.73 -7.71 17.13
CA ASP A 105 7.19 -6.40 17.55
C ASP A 105 5.77 -6.14 17.02
N GLY A 106 5.27 -6.99 16.11
CA GLY A 106 3.95 -6.83 15.52
C GLY A 106 3.79 -5.58 14.65
N LEU A 107 4.87 -4.89 14.28
CA LEU A 107 4.90 -3.69 13.44
C LEU A 107 5.68 -3.94 12.16
N HIS A 108 6.93 -4.38 12.27
CA HIS A 108 7.80 -4.59 11.12
C HIS A 108 7.44 -5.91 10.42
N LEU A 109 7.63 -5.95 9.10
CA LEU A 109 7.47 -7.19 8.35
C LEU A 109 8.58 -8.17 8.74
N SER A 110 8.25 -9.45 8.73
CA SER A 110 9.25 -10.52 8.78
C SER A 110 9.97 -10.64 7.42
N GLN A 111 10.91 -11.58 7.30
CA GLN A 111 11.48 -11.93 6.00
C GLN A 111 10.39 -12.34 4.99
N GLU A 112 9.44 -13.18 5.38
CA GLU A 112 8.34 -13.61 4.50
C GLU A 112 7.43 -12.42 4.10
N GLY A 113 7.16 -11.51 5.04
CA GLY A 113 6.41 -10.29 4.74
C GLY A 113 7.14 -9.39 3.74
N TYR A 114 8.46 -9.25 3.88
CA TYR A 114 9.29 -8.50 2.93
C TYR A 114 9.41 -9.20 1.58
N ASP A 115 9.47 -10.53 1.53
CA ASP A 115 9.50 -11.29 0.28
C ASP A 115 8.23 -11.02 -0.54
N LEU A 116 7.05 -11.04 0.12
CA LEU A 116 5.80 -10.66 -0.51
C LEU A 116 5.81 -9.19 -0.94
N TRP A 117 6.15 -8.26 -0.03
CA TRP A 117 6.22 -6.82 -0.33
C TRP A 117 7.10 -6.54 -1.57
N ASN A 118 8.30 -7.09 -1.59
CA ASN A 118 9.28 -6.92 -2.67
C ASN A 118 8.76 -7.52 -3.98
N CYS A 119 8.12 -8.69 -3.94
CA CYS A 119 7.49 -9.27 -5.12
C CYS A 119 6.46 -8.30 -5.73
N LYS A 120 5.55 -7.76 -4.92
CA LYS A 120 4.51 -6.83 -5.39
C LYS A 120 5.10 -5.56 -6.00
N VAL A 121 6.07 -4.95 -5.31
CA VAL A 121 6.71 -3.71 -5.77
C VAL A 121 7.49 -3.97 -7.07
N ASN A 122 8.32 -5.02 -7.12
CA ASN A 122 9.13 -5.34 -8.30
C ASN A 122 8.27 -5.68 -9.52
N ALA A 123 7.13 -6.35 -9.33
CA ALA A 123 6.19 -6.62 -10.41
C ALA A 123 5.63 -5.33 -11.07
N LEU A 124 5.56 -4.23 -10.32
CA LEU A 124 4.97 -2.96 -10.75
C LEU A 124 6.00 -1.89 -11.14
N LEU A 125 7.25 -2.03 -10.72
CA LEU A 125 8.37 -1.14 -11.09
C LEU A 125 8.87 -1.33 -12.53
N ARG A 126 8.34 -2.32 -13.25
CA ARG A 126 8.71 -2.59 -14.65
C ARG A 126 8.39 -1.38 -15.56
N PRO A 127 9.39 -0.74 -16.19
CA PRO A 127 9.19 0.51 -16.95
C PRO A 127 8.32 0.32 -18.21
N GLU A 128 8.32 -0.87 -18.80
CA GLU A 128 7.54 -1.22 -19.98
C GLU A 128 6.04 -1.44 -19.69
N LEU A 129 5.68 -1.58 -18.42
CA LEU A 129 4.32 -1.90 -18.04
C LEU A 129 3.41 -0.69 -18.32
N SER A 130 2.33 -0.87 -19.07
CA SER A 130 1.33 0.21 -19.20
C SER A 130 0.61 0.43 -17.86
N LEU A 131 -0.02 1.59 -17.65
CA LEU A 131 -0.83 1.80 -16.45
C LEU A 131 -1.99 0.80 -16.34
N ALA A 132 -2.64 0.48 -17.46
CA ALA A 132 -3.73 -0.47 -17.49
C ALA A 132 -3.27 -1.87 -17.05
N ASP A 133 -2.10 -2.30 -17.51
CA ASP A 133 -1.51 -3.58 -17.12
C ASP A 133 -1.04 -3.57 -15.67
N ALA A 134 -0.45 -2.47 -15.21
CA ALA A 134 -0.07 -2.30 -13.80
C ALA A 134 -1.28 -2.40 -12.87
N ARG A 135 -2.41 -1.78 -13.23
CA ARG A 135 -3.67 -1.90 -12.50
C ARG A 135 -4.21 -3.32 -12.50
N ARG A 136 -4.19 -3.99 -13.66
CA ARG A 136 -4.63 -5.38 -13.78
C ARG A 136 -3.80 -6.31 -12.90
N LEU A 137 -2.48 -6.14 -12.91
CA LEU A 137 -1.57 -6.92 -12.05
C LEU A 137 -1.81 -6.64 -10.57
N ALA A 138 -1.97 -5.37 -10.19
CA ALA A 138 -2.25 -4.99 -8.80
C ALA A 138 -3.56 -5.59 -8.26
N MET A 139 -4.55 -5.83 -9.12
CA MET A 139 -5.81 -6.50 -8.75
C MET A 139 -5.68 -8.02 -8.57
N ASN A 140 -4.67 -8.65 -9.18
CA ASN A 140 -4.48 -10.11 -9.18
C ASN A 140 -3.11 -10.49 -8.61
N MET A 141 -2.66 -9.74 -7.59
CA MET A 141 -1.29 -9.85 -7.09
C MET A 141 -1.00 -11.22 -6.46
N SER A 142 -2.03 -11.94 -6.04
CA SER A 142 -1.90 -13.31 -5.54
C SER A 142 -1.54 -14.34 -6.61
N GLU A 143 -1.83 -14.08 -7.88
CA GLU A 143 -1.39 -14.91 -9.01
C GLU A 143 0.08 -14.65 -9.37
N VAL A 144 0.55 -13.43 -9.11
CA VAL A 144 1.92 -12.98 -9.42
C VAL A 144 2.89 -13.30 -8.27
N CYS A 145 2.41 -13.15 -7.04
CA CYS A 145 3.17 -13.30 -5.81
C CYS A 145 2.54 -14.39 -4.93
N PRO A 146 2.96 -15.66 -5.09
CA PRO A 146 2.25 -16.82 -4.52
C PRO A 146 2.23 -16.86 -2.98
N ILE A 147 3.05 -16.06 -2.30
CA ILE A 147 3.06 -15.92 -0.84
C ILE A 147 1.75 -15.27 -0.34
N ALA A 148 1.05 -14.49 -1.17
CA ALA A 148 -0.19 -13.78 -0.79
C ALA A 148 -1.39 -14.69 -0.47
N ASN A 149 -1.36 -15.97 -0.87
CA ASN A 149 -2.51 -16.89 -0.78
C ASN A 149 -2.47 -17.86 0.41
N ARG A 150 -1.57 -17.67 1.39
CA ARG A 150 -1.53 -18.56 2.56
C ARG A 150 -2.66 -18.18 3.52
N ALA A 151 -3.53 -19.15 3.83
CA ALA A 151 -4.59 -18.95 4.82
C ALA A 151 -3.98 -18.58 6.19
N PRO A 152 -4.60 -17.66 6.95
CA PRO A 152 -4.18 -17.42 8.33
C PRO A 152 -4.32 -18.72 9.12
N ALA A 153 -3.30 -19.07 9.93
CA ALA A 153 -3.43 -20.23 10.80
C ALA A 153 -4.57 -19.96 11.78
N THR A 154 -5.40 -20.97 12.02
CA THR A 154 -6.50 -20.85 12.98
C THR A 154 -5.93 -20.44 14.33
N ARG A 155 -6.40 -19.30 14.87
CA ARG A 155 -5.99 -18.69 16.17
C ARG A 155 -6.15 -19.60 17.40
N ALA A 156 -6.50 -20.87 17.23
CA ALA A 156 -6.93 -21.78 18.29
C ALA A 156 -5.78 -22.45 19.08
N SER A 157 -4.50 -22.18 18.80
CA SER A 157 -3.41 -22.98 19.39
C SER A 157 -2.35 -22.21 20.21
N ARG A 158 -2.44 -20.89 20.37
CA ARG A 158 -1.44 -20.11 21.14
C ARG A 158 -1.97 -19.48 22.44
N LEU A 159 -2.84 -20.21 23.12
CA LEU A 159 -3.11 -20.03 24.55
C LEU A 159 -2.84 -21.37 25.25
N ARG A 160 -1.57 -21.73 25.37
CA ARG A 160 -1.06 -22.71 26.33
C ARG A 160 0.33 -22.29 26.76
#